data_AF-A0A4Q0I020-F1
#
_entry.id   AF-A0A4Q0I020-F1
#
_cell.length_a   1.000
_cell.length_b   1.000
_cell.length_c   1.000
_cell.angle_alpha   90.00
_cell.angle_beta   90.00
_cell.angle_gamma   90.00
#
_symmetry.space_group_name_H-M   'P 1'
#
loop_
_entity.id
_entity.type
_entity.pdbx_description
1 polymer ?
#
loop_
_entity_poly.entity_id
_entity_poly.type
_entity_poly.pdbx_seq_one_letter_code
_entity_poly.pdbx_strand_id
1 'polypeptide(L)'
;MNDRIEEITKLINDLTTDLLVPIRTSKLVNKEAFSEFYKLLDEVIKLVSEKELINRKLAGLLFFIYTTISAEAEHTNYSSPIFLEASKIEDYLSKILWDSPFGKGTI
;
A
#
# COMPACT_ATOMS: atom_id res chain seq x y z
N MET A 1 3.53 -19.91 8.36
CA MET A 1 3.21 -18.59 7.74
C MET A 1 1.77 -18.30 8.13
N ASN A 2 1.41 -17.07 8.52
CA ASN A 2 0.04 -16.81 8.95
C ASN A 2 -0.93 -16.95 7.74
N ASP A 3 -1.90 -17.86 7.86
CA ASP A 3 -2.96 -18.08 6.86
C ASP A 3 -3.68 -16.78 6.49
N ARG A 4 -3.83 -15.86 7.46
CA ARG A 4 -4.45 -14.55 7.23
C ARG A 4 -3.58 -13.62 6.38
N ILE A 5 -2.26 -13.61 6.60
CA ILE A 5 -1.34 -12.84 5.75
C ILE A 5 -1.39 -13.37 4.31
N GLU A 6 -1.52 -14.67 4.12
CA GLU A 6 -1.63 -15.28 2.80
C GLU A 6 -2.94 -14.92 2.11
N GLU A 7 -4.06 -14.90 2.85
CA GLU A 7 -5.35 -14.43 2.37
C GLU A 7 -5.33 -12.95 1.99
N ILE A 8 -4.79 -12.08 2.85
CA ILE A 8 -4.63 -10.65 2.55
C ILE A 8 -3.77 -10.46 1.31
N THR A 9 -2.69 -11.23 1.16
CA THR A 9 -1.84 -11.18 -0.04
C THR A 9 -2.63 -11.45 -1.30
N LYS A 10 -3.54 -12.43 -1.27
CA LYS A 10 -4.41 -12.75 -2.41
C LYS A 10 -5.40 -11.60 -2.69
N LEU A 11 -6.06 -11.08 -1.66
CA LEU A 11 -7.02 -9.97 -1.80
C LEU A 11 -6.37 -8.71 -2.40
N ILE A 12 -5.17 -8.34 -1.92
CA ILE A 12 -4.42 -7.22 -2.49
C ILE A 12 -4.01 -7.49 -3.95
N ASN A 13 -3.63 -8.73 -4.27
CA ASN A 13 -3.28 -9.09 -5.64
C ASN A 13 -4.48 -8.94 -6.57
N ASP A 14 -5.67 -9.34 -6.12
CA ASP A 14 -6.90 -9.22 -6.90
C ASP A 14 -7.29 -7.74 -7.12
N LEU A 15 -7.07 -6.87 -6.12
CA LEU A 15 -7.28 -5.41 -6.23
C LEU A 15 -6.27 -4.69 -7.13
N THR A 16 -5.13 -5.32 -7.46
CA THR A 16 -4.02 -4.63 -8.14
C THR A 16 -4.43 -4.04 -9.49
N THR A 17 -5.27 -4.73 -10.24
CA THR A 17 -5.76 -4.23 -11.54
C THR A 17 -6.62 -2.98 -11.37
N ASP A 18 -7.54 -3.00 -10.40
CA ASP A 18 -8.49 -1.91 -10.15
C ASP A 18 -7.81 -0.66 -9.57
N LEU A 19 -6.69 -0.84 -8.86
CA LEU A 19 -5.85 0.25 -8.40
C LEU A 19 -5.06 0.87 -9.56
N LEU A 20 -4.39 0.05 -10.38
CA LEU A 20 -3.35 0.54 -11.30
C LEU A 20 -3.87 0.90 -12.69
N VAL A 21 -4.85 0.18 -13.24
CA VAL A 21 -5.31 0.39 -14.63
C VAL A 21 -5.96 1.77 -14.81
N PRO A 22 -6.88 2.24 -13.94
CA PRO A 22 -7.49 3.56 -14.10
C PRO A 22 -6.47 4.70 -13.98
N ILE A 23 -5.47 4.55 -13.10
CA ILE A 23 -4.38 5.51 -12.95
C ILE A 23 -3.56 5.58 -14.24
N ARG A 24 -3.10 4.45 -14.77
CA ARG A 24 -2.24 4.42 -15.97
C ARG A 24 -2.95 4.92 -17.22
N THR A 25 -4.18 4.45 -17.44
CA THR A 25 -4.91 4.68 -18.70
C THR A 25 -5.66 6.00 -18.75
N SER A 26 -6.20 6.45 -17.61
CA SER A 26 -7.16 7.56 -17.55
C SER A 26 -6.78 8.63 -16.53
N LYS A 27 -5.68 8.44 -15.78
CA LYS A 27 -5.26 9.33 -14.67
C LYS A 27 -6.36 9.52 -13.61
N LEU A 28 -7.15 8.47 -13.37
CA LEU A 28 -8.23 8.47 -12.39
C LEU A 28 -7.91 7.53 -11.23
N VAL A 29 -8.34 7.92 -10.03
CA VAL A 29 -8.25 7.09 -8.83
C VAL A 29 -9.58 6.36 -8.62
N ASN A 30 -9.52 5.03 -8.56
CA ASN A 30 -10.66 4.22 -8.12
C ASN A 30 -10.78 4.25 -6.59
N LYS A 31 -11.55 5.21 -6.06
CA LYS A 31 -11.68 5.42 -4.61
C LYS A 31 -12.17 4.20 -3.84
N GLU A 32 -13.01 3.38 -4.45
CA GLU A 32 -13.55 2.17 -3.81
C GLU A 32 -12.43 1.13 -3.63
N ALA A 33 -11.67 0.85 -4.70
CA ALA A 33 -10.54 -0.07 -4.63
C ALA A 33 -9.46 0.41 -3.64
N PHE A 34 -9.16 1.71 -3.61
CA PHE A 34 -8.21 2.27 -2.64
C PHE A 34 -8.73 2.16 -1.20
N SER A 35 -10.02 2.42 -0.97
CA SER A 35 -10.64 2.23 0.35
C SER A 35 -10.53 0.79 0.84
N GLU A 36 -10.79 -0.19 -0.02
CA GLU A 36 -10.62 -1.62 0.31
C GLU A 36 -9.16 -1.98 0.56
N PHE A 37 -8.25 -1.48 -0.29
CA PHE A 37 -6.82 -1.66 -0.12
C PHE A 37 -6.35 -1.14 1.24
N TYR A 38 -6.77 0.06 1.66
CA TYR A 38 -6.38 0.63 2.94
C TYR A 38 -6.88 -0.17 4.15
N LYS A 39 -8.10 -0.74 4.07
CA LYS A 39 -8.60 -1.64 5.14
C LYS A 39 -7.71 -2.88 5.29
N LEU A 40 -7.22 -3.44 4.18
CA LEU A 40 -6.29 -4.56 4.21
C LEU A 40 -4.93 -4.15 4.78
N LEU A 41 -4.42 -2.95 4.45
CA LEU A 41 -3.17 -2.44 5.03
C LEU A 41 -3.28 -2.17 6.53
N ASP A 42 -4.41 -1.63 7.00
CA ASP A 42 -4.68 -1.44 8.43
C ASP A 42 -4.62 -2.78 9.18
N GLU A 43 -5.10 -3.85 8.56
CA GLU A 43 -5.03 -5.20 9.12
C GLU A 43 -3.60 -5.75 9.12
N VAL A 44 -2.84 -5.56 8.04
CA VAL A 44 -1.41 -5.93 8.00
C VAL A 44 -0.63 -5.22 9.10
N ILE A 45 -0.88 -3.93 9.34
CA ILE A 45 -0.23 -3.18 10.44
C ILE A 45 -0.50 -3.84 11.79
N LYS A 46 -1.74 -4.25 12.06
CA LYS A 46 -2.09 -4.94 13.31
C LYS A 46 -1.32 -6.25 13.46
N LEU A 47 -1.32 -7.09 12.42
CA LEU A 47 -0.61 -8.37 12.42
C LEU A 47 0.90 -8.20 12.63
N VAL A 48 1.52 -7.23 11.94
CA VAL A 48 2.95 -6.93 12.12
C VAL A 48 3.25 -6.40 13.52
N SER A 49 2.36 -5.61 14.13
CA SER A 49 2.52 -5.13 15.51
C SER A 49 2.48 -6.24 16.55
N GLU A 50 1.84 -7.37 16.23
CA GLU A 50 1.82 -8.60 17.03
C GLU A 50 3.07 -9.48 16.79
N LYS A 51 4.11 -8.91 16.16
CA LYS A 51 5.40 -9.53 15.80
C LYS A 51 5.29 -10.60 14.72
N GLU A 52 4.26 -10.53 13.88
CA GLU A 52 4.22 -11.37 12.70
C GLU A 52 5.10 -10.80 11.58
N LEU A 53 5.81 -11.70 10.89
CA LEU A 53 6.55 -11.33 9.70
C LEU A 53 5.62 -11.39 8.48
N ILE A 54 5.60 -10.33 7.69
CA ILE A 54 5.01 -10.41 6.35
C ILE A 54 5.83 -11.34 5.46
N ASN A 55 5.16 -12.04 4.55
CA ASN A 55 5.86 -12.85 3.57
C ASN A 55 6.48 -11.96 2.46
N ARG A 56 7.52 -12.47 1.78
CA ARG A 56 8.21 -11.75 0.70
C ARG A 56 7.26 -11.38 -0.44
N LYS A 57 6.23 -12.20 -0.69
CA LYS A 57 5.25 -11.97 -1.77
C LYS A 57 4.44 -10.71 -1.50
N LEU A 58 3.93 -10.53 -0.28
CA LEU A 58 3.21 -9.34 0.15
C LEU A 58 4.11 -8.11 0.08
N ALA A 59 5.33 -8.19 0.62
CA ALA A 59 6.29 -7.09 0.55
C ALA A 59 6.56 -6.64 -0.90
N GLY A 60 6.80 -7.59 -1.81
CA GLY A 60 7.02 -7.30 -3.23
C GLY A 60 5.80 -6.69 -3.92
N LEU A 61 4.60 -7.20 -3.61
CA LEU A 61 3.35 -6.71 -4.17
C LEU A 61 3.06 -5.27 -3.73
N LEU A 62 3.22 -4.99 -2.44
CA LEU A 62 3.06 -3.65 -1.88
C LEU A 62 4.04 -2.65 -2.52
N PHE A 63 5.31 -3.06 -2.67
CA PHE A 63 6.32 -2.23 -3.32
C PHE A 63 6.00 -1.99 -4.81
N PHE A 64 5.51 -3.00 -5.52
CA PHE A 64 5.10 -2.88 -6.92
C PHE A 64 3.94 -1.89 -7.11
N ILE A 65 2.91 -1.98 -6.26
CA ILE A 65 1.76 -1.07 -6.28
C ILE A 65 2.25 0.37 -6.02
N TYR A 66 3.01 0.58 -4.94
CA TYR A 66 3.52 1.90 -4.58
C TYR A 66 4.37 2.53 -5.68
N THR A 67 5.40 1.83 -6.14
CA THR A 67 6.34 2.37 -7.15
C THR A 67 5.63 2.68 -8.47
N THR A 68 4.65 1.87 -8.86
CA THR A 68 3.81 2.19 -10.02
C THR A 68 3.05 3.51 -9.83
N ILE A 69 2.35 3.66 -8.72
CA ILE A 69 1.51 4.85 -8.47
C ILE A 69 2.41 6.09 -8.30
N SER A 70 3.55 5.94 -7.63
CA SER A 70 4.52 7.02 -7.44
C SER A 70 5.09 7.52 -8.78
N ALA A 71 5.43 6.63 -9.71
CA ALA A 71 5.90 7.02 -11.04
C ALA A 71 4.84 7.83 -11.80
N GLU A 72 3.56 7.51 -11.62
CA GLU A 72 2.46 8.27 -12.20
C GLU A 72 2.25 9.63 -11.48
N ALA A 73 2.47 9.67 -10.17
CA ALA A 73 2.35 10.88 -9.36
C ALA A 73 3.40 11.94 -9.71
N GLU A 74 4.62 11.55 -10.10
CA GLU A 74 5.71 12.45 -10.52
C GLU A 74 5.32 13.35 -11.71
N HIS A 75 4.35 12.93 -12.51
CA HIS A 75 3.83 13.69 -13.64
C HIS A 75 2.58 14.53 -13.30
N THR A 76 2.26 14.69 -12.02
CA THR A 76 1.07 15.41 -11.55
C THR A 76 1.42 16.47 -10.51
N ASN A 77 0.51 17.41 -10.27
CA ASN A 77 0.67 18.41 -9.21
C ASN A 77 0.44 17.77 -7.82
N TYR A 78 0.98 18.38 -6.76
CA TYR A 78 0.83 17.93 -5.38
C TYR A 78 -0.63 17.77 -4.89
N SER A 79 -1.58 18.51 -5.46
CA SER A 79 -3.01 18.41 -5.14
C SER A 79 -3.73 17.32 -5.94
N SER A 80 -3.02 16.59 -6.81
CA SER A 80 -3.58 15.50 -7.61
C SER A 80 -4.03 14.36 -6.71
N PRO A 81 -5.22 13.78 -6.96
CA PRO A 81 -5.64 12.57 -6.27
C PRO A 81 -4.58 11.45 -6.31
N ILE A 82 -3.89 11.28 -7.44
CA ILE A 82 -2.85 10.25 -7.59
C ILE A 82 -1.67 10.50 -6.64
N PHE A 83 -1.23 11.76 -6.52
CA PHE A 83 -0.18 12.14 -5.59
C PHE A 83 -0.58 11.87 -4.14
N LEU A 84 -1.81 12.26 -3.77
CA LEU A 84 -2.33 12.03 -2.42
C LEU A 84 -2.40 10.54 -2.05
N GLU A 85 -2.86 9.69 -2.98
CA GLU A 85 -2.88 8.25 -2.74
C GLU A 85 -1.45 7.66 -2.67
N ALA A 86 -0.51 8.14 -3.49
CA ALA A 86 0.89 7.71 -3.45
C ALA A 86 1.53 8.01 -2.08
N SER A 87 1.40 9.26 -1.60
CA SER A 87 1.90 9.67 -0.28
C SER A 87 1.25 8.88 0.85
N LYS A 88 -0.05 8.58 0.75
CA LYS A 88 -0.74 7.78 1.75
C LYS A 88 -0.22 6.34 1.77
N ILE A 89 0.03 5.73 0.61
CA ILE A 89 0.63 4.39 0.55
C ILE A 89 2.02 4.38 1.16
N GLU A 90 2.84 5.40 0.87
CA GLU A 90 4.18 5.54 1.48
C GLU A 90 4.12 5.52 3.01
N ASP A 91 3.18 6.26 3.61
CA ASP A 91 2.96 6.26 5.06
C ASP A 91 2.60 4.85 5.58
N TYR A 92 1.74 4.10 4.90
CA TYR A 92 1.44 2.70 5.23
C TYR A 92 2.67 1.79 5.12
N LEU A 93 3.43 1.90 4.03
CA LEU A 93 4.62 1.08 3.83
C LEU A 93 5.69 1.36 4.88
N SER A 94 5.83 2.61 5.32
CA SER A 94 6.74 2.94 6.41
C SER A 94 6.33 2.20 7.70
N LYS A 95 5.03 2.08 8.01
CA LYS A 95 4.57 1.37 9.21
C LYS A 95 4.72 -0.15 9.11
N ILE A 96 4.62 -0.70 7.89
CA ILE A 96 4.64 -2.15 7.65
C ILE A 96 6.06 -2.68 7.47
N LEU A 97 6.90 -1.97 6.72
CA LEU A 97 8.20 -2.45 6.24
C LEU A 97 9.39 -1.90 7.04
N TRP A 98 9.20 -0.78 7.74
CA TRP A 98 10.30 -0.09 8.42
C TRP A 98 10.29 -0.41 9.92
N ASP A 99 11.10 -1.38 10.31
CA ASP A 99 11.48 -1.59 11.71
C ASP A 99 12.59 -0.58 12.08
N SER A 100 12.22 0.69 12.21
CA SER A 100 13.21 1.72 12.52
C SER A 100 13.79 1.49 13.92
N PRO A 101 15.11 1.40 14.09
CA PRO A 101 15.73 1.51 15.41
C PRO A 101 15.55 2.91 16.03
N PHE A 102 14.99 3.87 15.29
CA PHE A 102 14.70 5.24 15.73
C PHE A 102 13.19 5.51 15.85
N GLY A 103 12.34 4.49 15.73
CA GLY A 103 10.90 4.62 15.46
C GLY A 103 9.95 4.45 16.64
N LYS A 104 10.05 5.32 17.64
CA LYS A 104 8.88 5.95 18.27
C LYS A 104 9.21 7.41 18.52
N GLY A 105 9.52 8.14 17.44
CA GLY A 105 9.65 9.58 17.48
C GLY A 105 8.31 10.18 17.89
N THR A 106 8.22 10.58 19.15
CA THR A 106 7.13 11.41 19.67
C THR A 106 7.30 12.78 18.99
N ILE A 107 6.34 13.17 18.16
CA ILE A 107 6.16 14.57 17.78
C ILE A 107 5.30 15.21 18.86
#